data_AF-A0A5C2M6K2-F1
#
_entry.id   AF-A0A5C2M6K2-F1
#
_cell.length_a   1.000
_cell.length_b   1.000
_cell.length_c   1.000
_cell.angle_alpha   90.00
_cell.angle_beta   90.00
_cell.angle_gamma   90.00
#
_symmetry.space_group_name_H-M   'P 1'
#
loop_
_entity.id
_entity.type
_entity.pdbx_description
1 polymer ?
#
loop_
_entity_poly.entity_id
_entity_poly.type
_entity_poly.pdbx_seq_one_letter_code
_entity_poly.pdbx_strand_id
1 'polypeptide(L)'
;MQDWRRGNRGFTLTELLVAAAVGSIVVAMSGWAMVAILQNNRRVEEQAITRMNLSRALDFISDDIRSAIRISTTAPSDWTIPSGGYQLVMFMEKPADNLEEQDNGTLASTTRVAYYTRPKTSNVVWRGPMILYRQKIGDSTPNALIDGIANTSPNCTNNLPGATDSGTNKGGFRVFVQHNRNVKLCIAGLVESTGTVYQAETLAAVRSGSATPTP
;
A
#
# COMPACT_ATOMS: atom_id res chain seq x y z
N MET A 1 65.80 -12.32 34.71
CA MET A 1 65.74 -11.81 33.32
C MET A 1 65.89 -13.00 32.40
N GLN A 2 64.78 -13.52 31.88
CA GLN A 2 64.76 -14.73 31.07
C GLN A 2 64.47 -14.32 29.63
N ASP A 3 65.49 -14.47 28.79
CA ASP A 3 65.54 -14.08 27.39
C ASP A 3 64.61 -14.97 26.55
N TRP A 4 63.55 -14.37 25.99
CA TRP A 4 62.73 -15.01 24.96
C TRP A 4 63.48 -14.92 23.62
N ARG A 5 64.42 -15.84 23.39
CA ARG A 5 64.97 -16.04 22.04
C ARG A 5 63.88 -16.64 21.14
N ARG A 6 63.16 -15.77 20.45
CA ARG A 6 62.26 -16.13 19.35
C ARG A 6 63.09 -16.78 18.24
N GLY A 7 62.84 -18.06 17.98
CA GLY A 7 63.38 -18.75 16.82
C GLY A 7 62.75 -18.17 15.55
N ASN A 8 63.50 -17.33 14.85
CA ASN A 8 63.08 -16.73 13.58
C ASN A 8 63.20 -17.79 12.47
N ARG A 9 62.24 -18.72 12.40
CA ARG A 9 62.10 -19.66 11.28
C ARG A 9 61.30 -18.95 10.19
N GLY A 10 61.91 -18.70 9.03
CA GLY A 10 61.23 -18.15 7.87
C GLY A 10 60.17 -19.11 7.32
N PHE A 11 59.11 -18.56 6.73
CA PHE A 11 58.03 -19.35 6.11
C PHE A 11 58.55 -20.12 4.90
N THR A 12 58.10 -21.37 4.75
CA THR A 12 58.35 -22.15 3.53
C THR A 12 57.34 -21.76 2.45
N LEU A 13 57.73 -21.89 1.17
CA LEU A 13 56.87 -21.54 0.04
C LEU A 13 55.54 -22.30 0.05
N THR A 14 55.56 -23.56 0.48
CA THR A 14 54.37 -24.41 0.59
C THR A 14 53.42 -23.94 1.68
N GLU A 15 53.93 -23.46 2.81
CA GLU A 15 53.12 -22.92 3.92
C GLU A 15 52.38 -21.64 3.50
N LEU A 16 53.06 -20.76 2.74
CA LEU A 16 52.45 -19.55 2.19
C LEU A 16 51.36 -19.87 1.16
N LEU A 17 51.58 -20.88 0.32
CA LEU A 17 50.61 -21.31 -0.68
C LEU A 17 49.36 -21.93 -0.03
N VAL A 18 49.52 -22.75 1.03
CA VAL A 18 48.40 -23.29 1.79
C VAL A 18 47.66 -22.19 2.54
N ALA A 19 48.38 -21.24 3.17
CA ALA A 19 47.76 -20.11 3.85
C ALA A 19 46.94 -19.23 2.87
N ALA A 20 47.47 -18.97 1.68
CA ALA A 20 46.74 -18.24 0.63
C ALA A 20 45.50 -19.01 0.15
N ALA A 21 45.62 -20.33 -0.07
CA ALA A 21 44.50 -21.18 -0.47
C ALA A 21 43.39 -21.17 0.58
N VAL A 22 43.70 -21.44 1.85
CA VAL A 22 42.72 -21.41 2.94
C VAL A 22 42.13 -20.01 3.13
N GLY A 23 42.97 -18.96 3.07
CA GLY A 23 42.50 -17.57 3.16
C GLY A 23 41.50 -17.20 2.07
N SER A 24 41.75 -17.62 0.82
CA SER A 24 40.83 -17.38 -0.29
C SER A 24 39.46 -18.06 -0.10
N ILE A 25 39.45 -19.28 0.44
CA ILE A 25 38.21 -20.01 0.75
C ILE A 25 37.40 -19.25 1.81
N VAL A 26 38.05 -18.81 2.89
CA VAL A 26 37.39 -18.07 3.98
C VAL A 26 36.80 -16.74 3.48
N VAL A 27 37.54 -16.01 2.66
CA VAL A 27 37.06 -14.75 2.05
C VAL A 27 35.87 -15.01 1.12
N ALA A 28 35.93 -16.06 0.29
CA ALA A 28 34.84 -16.43 -0.59
C ALA A 28 33.56 -16.79 0.19
N MET A 29 33.67 -17.59 1.26
CA MET A 29 32.54 -17.94 2.12
C MET A 29 31.94 -16.70 2.81
N SER A 30 32.80 -15.79 3.29
CA SER A 30 32.36 -14.54 3.92
C SER A 30 31.66 -13.61 2.93
N GLY A 31 32.16 -13.54 1.69
CA GLY A 31 31.52 -12.77 0.62
C GLY A 31 30.13 -13.28 0.29
N TRP A 32 29.96 -14.61 0.20
CA TRP A 32 28.65 -15.22 -0.01
C TRP A 32 27.69 -14.98 1.16
N ALA A 33 28.16 -15.11 2.40
CA ALA A 33 27.38 -14.83 3.60
C ALA A 33 26.87 -13.38 3.63
N MET A 34 27.72 -12.41 3.27
CA MET A 34 27.32 -11.00 3.21
C MET A 34 26.24 -10.76 2.14
N VAL A 35 26.38 -11.36 0.95
CA VAL A 35 25.36 -11.26 -0.11
C VAL A 35 24.03 -11.84 0.35
N ALA A 36 24.05 -13.00 1.02
CA ALA A 36 22.85 -13.63 1.56
C ALA A 36 22.14 -12.72 2.60
N ILE A 37 22.91 -12.09 3.50
CA ILE A 37 22.37 -11.15 4.49
C ILE A 37 21.76 -9.92 3.80
N LEU A 38 22.44 -9.34 2.81
CA LEU A 38 21.94 -8.16 2.09
C LEU A 38 20.63 -8.47 1.33
N GLN A 39 20.54 -9.63 0.68
CA GLN A 39 19.33 -10.04 -0.01
C GLN A 39 18.17 -10.24 0.97
N ASN A 40 18.44 -10.83 2.14
CA ASN A 40 17.43 -11.01 3.17
C ASN A 40 16.97 -9.66 3.74
N ASN A 41 17.90 -8.76 4.04
CA ASN A 41 17.59 -7.42 4.54
C ASN A 41 16.71 -6.64 3.57
N ARG A 42 17.03 -6.68 2.27
CA ARG A 42 16.19 -6.04 1.23
C ARG A 42 14.77 -6.61 1.22
N ARG A 43 14.61 -7.93 1.32
CA ARG A 43 13.27 -8.56 1.35
C ARG A 43 12.47 -8.13 2.58
N VAL A 44 13.11 -8.13 3.76
CA VAL A 44 12.45 -7.71 5.01
C VAL A 44 12.07 -6.23 4.96
N GLU A 45 12.95 -5.39 4.42
CA GLU A 45 12.70 -3.97 4.23
C GLU A 45 11.52 -3.71 3.28
N GLU A 46 11.46 -4.38 2.13
CA GLU A 46 10.33 -4.24 1.20
C GLU A 46 8.99 -4.69 1.80
N GLN A 47 9.00 -5.76 2.60
CA GLN A 47 7.83 -6.22 3.33
C GLN A 47 7.36 -5.18 4.35
N ALA A 48 8.30 -4.60 5.10
CA ALA A 48 8.00 -3.56 6.08
C ALA A 48 7.42 -2.30 5.41
N ILE A 49 8.04 -1.84 4.31
CA ILE A 49 7.56 -0.69 3.52
C ILE A 49 6.16 -0.96 2.99
N THR A 50 5.90 -2.14 2.44
CA THR A 50 4.58 -2.49 1.89
C THR A 50 3.52 -2.43 2.98
N ARG A 51 3.76 -3.04 4.15
CA ARG A 51 2.81 -2.99 5.28
C ARG A 51 2.57 -1.57 5.78
N MET A 52 3.63 -0.78 5.90
CA MET A 52 3.55 0.63 6.30
C MET A 52 2.70 1.44 5.31
N ASN A 53 2.94 1.29 4.01
CA ASN A 53 2.19 1.99 2.97
C ASN A 53 0.69 1.60 2.99
N LEU A 54 0.39 0.31 3.10
CA LEU A 54 -1.00 -0.16 3.22
C LEU A 54 -1.69 0.41 4.47
N SER A 55 -1.01 0.43 5.62
CA SER A 55 -1.56 1.03 6.84
C SER A 55 -1.83 2.52 6.67
N ARG A 56 -0.85 3.28 6.13
CA ARG A 56 -1.01 4.71 5.88
C ARG A 56 -2.15 5.01 4.90
N ALA A 57 -2.31 4.18 3.86
CA ALA A 57 -3.42 4.31 2.93
C ALA A 57 -4.77 4.06 3.62
N LEU A 58 -4.88 3.03 4.46
CA LEU A 58 -6.08 2.76 5.23
C LEU A 58 -6.40 3.88 6.23
N ASP A 59 -5.40 4.45 6.88
CA ASP A 59 -5.58 5.58 7.79
C ASP A 59 -6.10 6.81 7.06
N PHE A 60 -5.51 7.12 5.89
CA PHE A 60 -5.98 8.20 5.02
C PHE A 60 -7.44 8.01 4.58
N ILE A 61 -7.78 6.80 4.10
CA ILE A 61 -9.17 6.48 3.68
C ILE A 61 -10.11 6.54 4.88
N SER A 62 -9.67 6.08 6.06
CA SER A 62 -10.46 6.12 7.28
C SER A 62 -10.75 7.54 7.74
N ASP A 63 -9.81 8.47 7.56
CA ASP A 63 -10.01 9.89 7.84
C ASP A 63 -11.01 10.52 6.87
N ASP A 64 -10.90 10.18 5.58
CA ASP A 64 -11.88 10.55 4.56
C ASP A 64 -13.29 10.02 4.89
N ILE A 65 -13.40 8.80 5.41
CA ILE A 65 -14.66 8.21 5.88
C ILE A 65 -15.21 8.94 7.11
N ARG A 66 -14.35 9.31 8.07
CA ARG A 66 -14.79 10.04 9.27
C ARG A 66 -15.36 11.40 8.91
N SER A 67 -14.81 12.05 7.89
CA SER A 67 -15.28 13.34 7.37
C SER A 67 -16.47 13.24 6.40
N ALA A 68 -16.87 12.04 5.99
CA ALA A 68 -18.03 11.83 5.12
C ALA A 68 -19.36 11.91 5.90
N ILE A 69 -20.45 12.22 5.19
CA ILE A 69 -21.85 12.11 5.65
C ILE A 69 -22.45 10.77 5.20
N ARG A 70 -22.14 10.34 3.97
CA ARG A 70 -22.71 9.14 3.35
C ARG A 70 -21.65 8.39 2.57
N ILE A 71 -21.73 7.06 2.63
CA ILE A 71 -20.84 6.16 1.90
C ILE A 71 -21.67 5.11 1.16
N SER A 72 -21.21 4.74 -0.03
CA SER A 72 -21.81 3.74 -0.90
C SER A 72 -20.74 2.94 -1.64
N THR A 73 -21.07 1.73 -2.09
CA THR A 73 -20.23 0.93 -3.01
C THR A 73 -20.55 1.22 -4.49
N THR A 74 -21.61 1.99 -4.74
CA THR A 74 -22.04 2.44 -6.06
C THR A 74 -22.02 3.96 -6.13
N ALA A 75 -21.71 4.49 -7.31
CA ALA A 75 -21.76 5.91 -7.57
C ALA A 75 -23.19 6.34 -7.93
N PRO A 76 -23.58 7.59 -7.65
CA PRO A 76 -24.85 8.15 -8.11
C PRO A 76 -24.85 8.33 -9.64
N SER A 77 -26.02 8.50 -10.23
CA SER A 77 -26.20 8.54 -11.69
C SER A 77 -25.54 9.73 -12.39
N ASP A 78 -25.27 10.82 -11.66
CA ASP A 78 -24.60 12.02 -12.13
C ASP A 78 -23.07 11.91 -12.06
N TRP A 79 -22.54 10.82 -11.50
CA TRP A 79 -21.11 10.60 -11.39
C TRP A 79 -20.58 9.71 -12.53
N THR A 80 -19.74 10.29 -13.38
CA THR A 80 -19.12 9.57 -14.50
C THR A 80 -17.86 8.86 -14.04
N ILE A 81 -17.85 7.53 -14.13
CA ILE A 81 -16.65 6.72 -13.89
C ILE A 81 -15.66 6.97 -15.06
N PRO A 82 -14.40 7.34 -14.78
CA PRO A 82 -13.40 7.56 -15.83
C PRO A 82 -13.16 6.31 -16.68
N SER A 83 -12.94 6.52 -17.98
CA SER A 83 -12.58 5.45 -18.91
C SER A 83 -11.15 4.95 -18.68
N GLY A 84 -10.80 3.78 -19.24
CA GLY A 84 -9.44 3.22 -19.14
C GLY A 84 -9.26 2.15 -18.06
N GLY A 85 -10.34 1.49 -17.66
CA GLY A 85 -10.29 0.31 -16.78
C GLY A 85 -10.36 0.63 -15.28
N TYR A 86 -10.84 1.82 -14.91
CA TYR A 86 -11.13 2.15 -13.52
C TYR A 86 -12.33 1.36 -13.01
N GLN A 87 -12.16 0.70 -11.87
CA GLN A 87 -13.20 -0.06 -11.20
C GLN A 87 -13.56 0.67 -9.92
N LEU A 88 -14.77 1.24 -9.85
CA LEU A 88 -15.26 1.94 -8.67
C LEU A 88 -15.38 0.97 -7.50
N VAL A 89 -14.70 1.23 -6.39
CA VAL A 89 -14.78 0.41 -5.16
C VAL A 89 -15.68 1.06 -4.12
N MET A 90 -15.52 2.36 -3.91
CA MET A 90 -16.22 3.12 -2.88
C MET A 90 -16.51 4.54 -3.38
N PHE A 91 -17.67 5.05 -3.04
CA PHE A 91 -18.09 6.41 -3.28
C PHE A 91 -18.54 7.03 -1.95
N MET A 92 -18.21 8.29 -1.72
CA MET A 92 -18.66 9.01 -0.54
C MET A 92 -18.95 10.47 -0.81
N GLU A 93 -19.82 11.00 0.05
CA GLU A 93 -20.23 12.39 0.09
C GLU A 93 -19.84 12.96 1.44
N LYS A 94 -19.18 14.11 1.42
CA LYS A 94 -18.70 14.90 2.55
C LYS A 94 -19.57 16.17 2.68
N PRO A 95 -19.60 16.83 3.85
CA PRO A 95 -20.39 18.04 4.05
C PRO A 95 -19.87 19.20 3.18
N ALA A 96 -20.80 20.09 2.81
CA ALA A 96 -20.51 21.32 2.07
C ALA A 96 -19.65 22.33 2.86
N ASP A 97 -19.41 22.09 4.15
CA ASP A 97 -18.50 22.91 4.96
C ASP A 97 -17.03 22.42 4.83
N ASN A 98 -16.81 21.19 4.36
CA ASN A 98 -15.49 20.62 4.12
C ASN A 98 -15.06 20.83 2.65
N LEU A 99 -15.14 22.07 2.16
CA LEU A 99 -14.82 22.37 0.76
C LEU A 99 -13.36 22.07 0.47
N GLU A 100 -13.15 21.09 -0.40
CA GLU A 100 -11.84 20.79 -0.94
C GLU A 100 -11.64 21.64 -2.21
N GLU A 101 -10.46 22.25 -2.33
CA GLU A 101 -10.04 22.89 -3.58
C GLU A 101 -9.93 21.84 -4.68
N GLN A 102 -10.51 22.17 -5.84
CA GLN A 102 -10.45 21.37 -7.05
C GLN A 102 -9.18 21.68 -7.85
N ASP A 103 -8.82 20.80 -8.79
CA ASP A 103 -7.67 20.97 -9.71
C ASP A 103 -7.68 22.33 -10.46
N ASN A 104 -8.88 22.89 -10.71
CA ASN A 104 -9.07 24.20 -11.35
C ASN A 104 -9.01 25.39 -10.37
N GLY A 105 -8.50 25.21 -9.15
CA GLY A 105 -8.36 26.26 -8.12
C GLY A 105 -9.70 26.78 -7.57
N THR A 106 -10.81 26.11 -7.86
CA THR A 106 -12.16 26.50 -7.41
C THR A 106 -12.56 25.65 -6.21
N LEU A 107 -13.20 26.24 -5.19
CA LEU A 107 -13.80 25.48 -4.11
C LEU A 107 -15.05 24.74 -4.61
N ALA A 108 -15.13 23.43 -4.34
CA ALA A 108 -16.30 22.66 -4.74
C ALA A 108 -17.57 23.16 -4.03
N SER A 109 -18.75 23.04 -4.64
CA SER A 109 -20.04 23.34 -3.96
C SER A 109 -20.58 22.13 -3.17
N THR A 110 -20.14 20.94 -3.53
CA THR A 110 -20.36 19.68 -2.80
C THR A 110 -19.03 18.94 -2.79
N THR A 111 -18.76 18.15 -1.75
CA THR A 111 -17.50 17.41 -1.64
C THR A 111 -17.80 15.94 -1.81
N ARG A 112 -17.57 15.43 -3.02
CA ARG A 112 -17.76 14.01 -3.36
C ARG A 112 -16.43 13.40 -3.72
N VAL A 113 -16.20 12.19 -3.24
CA VAL A 113 -14.94 11.46 -3.41
C VAL A 113 -15.23 10.04 -3.85
N ALA A 114 -14.57 9.58 -4.91
CA ALA A 114 -14.63 8.21 -5.39
C ALA A 114 -13.26 7.54 -5.31
N TYR A 115 -13.27 6.25 -4.97
CA TYR A 115 -12.10 5.39 -4.93
C TYR A 115 -12.20 4.33 -6.00
N TYR A 116 -11.11 4.17 -6.73
CA TYR A 116 -11.03 3.22 -7.83
C TYR A 116 -9.78 2.37 -7.72
N THR A 117 -9.88 1.17 -8.23
CA THR A 117 -8.73 0.35 -8.56
C THR A 117 -8.57 0.30 -10.07
N ARG A 118 -7.32 0.23 -10.52
CA ARG A 118 -7.02 0.08 -11.94
C ARG A 118 -5.79 -0.80 -12.11
N PRO A 119 -5.79 -1.72 -13.09
CA PRO A 119 -4.59 -2.45 -13.46
C PRO A 119 -3.50 -1.50 -13.96
N LYS A 120 -2.26 -1.78 -13.58
CA LYS A 120 -1.11 -1.06 -14.10
C LYS A 120 -1.00 -1.24 -15.61
N THR A 121 -0.75 -0.15 -16.34
CA THR A 121 -0.41 -0.17 -17.77
C THR A 121 1.12 -0.13 -17.96
N SER A 122 1.61 -0.56 -19.11
CA SER A 122 3.06 -0.71 -19.39
C SER A 122 3.89 0.57 -19.24
N ASN A 123 3.28 1.75 -19.33
CA ASN A 123 3.96 3.04 -19.37
C ASN A 123 4.03 3.73 -17.99
N VAL A 124 3.69 3.00 -16.93
CA VAL A 124 3.44 3.54 -15.60
C VAL A 124 4.44 2.91 -14.62
N VAL A 125 5.30 3.73 -14.00
CA VAL A 125 6.46 3.30 -13.17
C VAL A 125 6.05 2.77 -11.78
N TRP A 126 4.76 2.69 -11.51
CA TRP A 126 4.23 2.27 -10.21
C TRP A 126 4.42 0.76 -9.97
N ARG A 127 4.53 0.38 -8.70
CA ARG A 127 4.76 -1.01 -8.29
C ARG A 127 3.46 -1.82 -8.28
N GLY A 128 3.59 -3.13 -8.37
CA GLY A 128 2.48 -4.08 -8.29
C GLY A 128 1.57 -4.10 -9.52
N PRO A 129 0.60 -5.03 -9.53
CA PRO A 129 -0.33 -5.19 -10.65
C PRO A 129 -1.50 -4.20 -10.62
N MET A 130 -1.91 -3.70 -9.46
CA MET A 130 -3.01 -2.75 -9.30
C MET A 130 -2.56 -1.47 -8.57
N ILE A 131 -3.26 -0.38 -8.84
CA ILE A 131 -3.06 0.92 -8.20
C ILE A 131 -4.42 1.40 -7.68
N LEU A 132 -4.44 1.96 -6.46
CA LEU A 132 -5.62 2.60 -5.88
C LEU A 132 -5.58 4.09 -6.18
N TYR A 133 -6.66 4.58 -6.74
CA TYR A 133 -6.87 5.96 -7.10
C TYR A 133 -7.99 6.56 -6.27
N ARG A 134 -7.90 7.88 -6.09
CA ARG A 134 -8.91 8.74 -5.48
C ARG A 134 -9.23 9.87 -6.43
N GLN A 135 -10.50 10.19 -6.60
CA GLN A 135 -10.95 11.31 -7.41
C GLN A 135 -11.93 12.16 -6.61
N LYS A 136 -11.72 13.48 -6.61
CA LYS A 136 -12.69 14.44 -6.08
C LYS A 136 -13.60 14.92 -7.20
N ILE A 137 -14.77 15.43 -6.83
CA ILE A 137 -15.59 16.18 -7.77
C ILE A 137 -14.84 17.40 -8.31
N GLY A 138 -14.84 17.57 -9.62
CA GLY A 138 -14.10 18.63 -10.31
C GLY A 138 -12.68 18.25 -10.74
N ASP A 139 -12.14 17.13 -10.23
CA ASP A 139 -10.85 16.63 -10.71
C ASP A 139 -11.00 16.07 -12.13
N SER A 140 -10.12 16.53 -13.02
CA SER A 140 -10.06 16.09 -14.42
C SER A 140 -9.71 14.60 -14.54
N THR A 141 -8.91 14.07 -13.61
CA THR A 141 -8.49 12.66 -13.58
C THR A 141 -8.35 12.15 -12.14
N PRO A 142 -8.49 10.84 -11.90
CA PRO A 142 -8.19 10.24 -10.60
C PRO A 142 -6.69 10.33 -10.24
N ASN A 143 -6.41 10.69 -9.00
CA ASN A 143 -5.05 10.76 -8.45
C ASN A 143 -4.65 9.44 -7.80
N ALA A 144 -3.45 8.94 -8.09
CA ALA A 144 -2.93 7.72 -7.48
C ALA A 144 -2.67 7.96 -5.98
N LEU A 145 -3.22 7.10 -5.13
CA LEU A 145 -3.04 7.15 -3.68
C LEU A 145 -1.94 6.20 -3.22
N ILE A 146 -1.96 4.97 -3.73
CA ILE A 146 -1.01 3.92 -3.37
C ILE A 146 -0.91 2.90 -4.51
N ASP A 147 0.29 2.35 -4.67
CA ASP A 147 0.63 1.27 -5.59
C ASP A 147 0.95 -0.04 -4.85
N GLY A 148 1.47 -1.03 -5.56
CA GLY A 148 1.85 -2.30 -4.97
C GLY A 148 0.64 -3.15 -4.55
N ILE A 149 -0.56 -2.83 -5.04
CA ILE A 149 -1.79 -3.55 -4.70
C ILE A 149 -1.87 -4.84 -5.51
N ALA A 150 -2.29 -5.92 -4.87
CA ALA A 150 -2.48 -7.22 -5.51
C ALA A 150 -3.62 -7.20 -6.54
N ASN A 151 -3.54 -8.05 -7.57
CA ASN A 151 -4.62 -8.24 -8.55
C ASN A 151 -5.77 -9.10 -8.00
N THR A 152 -5.54 -9.82 -6.90
CA THR A 152 -6.54 -10.63 -6.20
C THR A 152 -7.24 -9.81 -5.13
N SER A 153 -8.54 -10.00 -4.96
CA SER A 153 -9.30 -9.31 -3.91
C SER A 153 -8.92 -9.86 -2.52
N PRO A 154 -8.83 -8.98 -1.50
CA PRO A 154 -8.61 -9.42 -0.12
C PRO A 154 -9.72 -10.36 0.34
N ASN A 155 -9.35 -11.38 1.12
CA ASN A 155 -10.25 -12.43 1.62
C ASN A 155 -10.86 -12.08 2.99
N CYS A 156 -10.90 -10.79 3.32
CA CYS A 156 -11.43 -10.32 4.58
C CYS A 156 -12.90 -10.72 4.76
N THR A 157 -13.25 -11.16 5.97
CA THR A 157 -14.61 -11.60 6.30
C THR A 157 -15.51 -10.41 6.58
N ASN A 158 -16.74 -10.42 6.07
CA ASN A 158 -17.73 -9.40 6.41
C ASN A 158 -18.27 -9.66 7.83
N ASN A 159 -17.88 -8.82 8.78
CA ASN A 159 -18.40 -8.86 10.15
C ASN A 159 -19.50 -7.81 10.39
N LEU A 160 -19.94 -7.10 9.35
CA LEU A 160 -20.99 -6.11 9.40
C LEU A 160 -22.30 -6.71 8.84
N PRO A 161 -23.29 -7.02 9.70
CA PRO A 161 -24.52 -7.65 9.25
C PRO A 161 -25.31 -6.72 8.33
N GLY A 162 -25.76 -7.21 7.19
CA GLY A 162 -26.48 -6.42 6.18
C GLY A 162 -25.61 -5.41 5.41
N ALA A 163 -24.28 -5.49 5.51
CA ALA A 163 -23.41 -4.63 4.72
C ALA A 163 -23.39 -5.01 3.24
N THR A 164 -23.40 -3.99 2.39
CA THR A 164 -23.21 -4.12 0.94
C THR A 164 -21.72 -4.25 0.64
N ASP A 165 -21.36 -5.30 -0.10
CA ASP A 165 -19.99 -5.56 -0.54
C ASP A 165 -19.69 -4.82 -1.85
N SER A 166 -18.48 -4.25 -1.95
CA SER A 166 -17.98 -3.71 -3.21
C SER A 166 -17.73 -4.79 -4.28
N GLY A 167 -17.59 -6.05 -3.88
CA GLY A 167 -17.36 -7.19 -4.75
C GLY A 167 -15.87 -7.56 -4.90
N THR A 168 -15.63 -8.73 -5.49
CA THR A 168 -14.30 -9.37 -5.55
C THR A 168 -13.54 -9.12 -6.85
N ASN A 169 -14.18 -8.55 -7.87
CA ASN A 169 -13.57 -8.36 -9.19
C ASN A 169 -12.78 -7.06 -9.32
N LYS A 170 -12.57 -6.37 -8.18
CA LYS A 170 -12.03 -5.02 -8.12
C LYS A 170 -10.55 -4.97 -7.72
N GLY A 171 -9.86 -6.11 -7.59
CA GLY A 171 -8.41 -6.22 -7.39
C GLY A 171 -7.85 -5.51 -6.14
N GLY A 172 -7.41 -6.29 -5.16
CA GLY A 172 -6.63 -5.86 -4.00
C GLY A 172 -7.21 -4.77 -3.10
N PHE A 173 -8.39 -4.22 -3.38
CA PHE A 173 -9.13 -3.36 -2.48
C PHE A 173 -10.60 -3.80 -2.46
N ARG A 174 -11.16 -3.94 -1.26
CA ARG A 174 -12.55 -4.35 -1.02
C ARG A 174 -13.09 -3.61 0.17
N VAL A 175 -14.36 -3.21 0.09
CA VAL A 175 -15.05 -2.53 1.18
C VAL A 175 -16.41 -3.17 1.45
N PHE A 176 -16.83 -3.15 2.70
CA PHE A 176 -18.18 -3.51 3.12
C PHE A 176 -18.82 -2.31 3.79
N VAL A 177 -19.94 -1.84 3.25
CA VAL A 177 -20.64 -0.63 3.72
C VAL A 177 -21.96 -1.00 4.36
N GLN A 178 -22.15 -0.62 5.62
CA GLN A 178 -23.35 -0.88 6.40
C GLN A 178 -24.09 0.43 6.72
N HIS A 179 -25.38 0.49 6.34
CA HIS A 179 -26.26 1.65 6.57
C HIS A 179 -25.65 3.00 6.13
N ASN A 180 -24.79 3.00 5.11
CA ASN A 180 -24.08 4.17 4.58
C ASN A 180 -23.19 4.90 5.61
N ARG A 181 -22.88 4.29 6.76
CA ARG A 181 -22.12 4.93 7.85
C ARG A 181 -20.93 4.11 8.33
N ASN A 182 -21.10 2.80 8.55
CA ASN A 182 -20.00 1.94 8.99
C ASN A 182 -19.37 1.28 7.78
N VAL A 183 -18.05 1.25 7.73
CA VAL A 183 -17.29 0.68 6.62
C VAL A 183 -16.17 -0.18 7.15
N LYS A 184 -16.12 -1.42 6.67
CA LYS A 184 -14.92 -2.26 6.80
C LYS A 184 -14.11 -2.12 5.53
N LEU A 185 -12.87 -1.68 5.67
CA LEU A 185 -11.90 -1.55 4.59
C LEU A 185 -10.95 -2.73 4.61
N CYS A 186 -10.64 -3.26 3.44
CA CYS A 186 -9.64 -4.30 3.27
C CYS A 186 -8.77 -3.97 2.06
N ILE A 187 -7.46 -4.03 2.24
CA ILE A 187 -6.49 -3.82 1.18
C ILE A 187 -5.48 -4.96 1.17
N ALA A 188 -5.11 -5.44 -0.01
CA ALA A 188 -4.12 -6.48 -0.23
C ALA A 188 -2.98 -5.91 -1.07
N GLY A 189 -1.77 -5.88 -0.52
CA GLY A 189 -0.54 -5.52 -1.23
C GLY A 189 0.27 -6.74 -1.62
N LEU A 190 0.98 -6.65 -2.75
CA LEU A 190 1.91 -7.66 -3.26
C LEU A 190 3.35 -7.20 -3.03
N VAL A 191 4.16 -8.02 -2.35
CA VAL A 191 5.60 -7.81 -2.27
C VAL A 191 6.27 -8.50 -3.45
N GLU A 192 6.64 -7.72 -4.47
CA GLU A 192 7.15 -8.21 -5.75
C GLU A 192 8.34 -9.17 -5.62
N SER A 193 9.27 -8.91 -4.68
CA SER A 193 10.46 -9.76 -4.49
C SER A 193 10.18 -11.16 -3.95
N THR A 194 9.02 -11.37 -3.33
CA THR A 194 8.65 -12.65 -2.70
C THR A 194 7.38 -13.26 -3.28
N GLY A 195 6.61 -12.49 -4.04
CA GLY A 195 5.27 -12.89 -4.50
C GLY A 195 4.24 -13.02 -3.37
N THR A 196 4.58 -12.60 -2.14
CA THR A 196 3.69 -12.73 -0.99
C THR A 196 2.67 -11.61 -0.97
N VAL A 197 1.42 -11.95 -0.65
CA VAL A 197 0.32 -10.99 -0.51
C VAL A 197 0.10 -10.71 0.97
N TYR A 198 0.17 -9.43 1.34
CA TYR A 198 -0.17 -8.94 2.67
C TYR A 198 -1.52 -8.27 2.65
N GLN A 199 -2.33 -8.53 3.67
CA GLN A 199 -3.62 -7.89 3.83
C GLN A 199 -3.64 -7.04 5.08
N ALA A 200 -4.23 -5.86 4.96
CA ALA A 200 -4.53 -4.99 6.07
C ALA A 200 -6.03 -4.69 6.06
N GLU A 201 -6.62 -4.62 7.24
CA GLU A 201 -8.04 -4.36 7.43
C GLU A 201 -8.21 -3.28 8.49
N THR A 202 -9.21 -2.43 8.32
CA THR A 202 -9.63 -1.48 9.34
C THR A 202 -11.14 -1.27 9.30
N LEU A 203 -11.70 -0.81 10.41
CA LEU A 203 -13.09 -0.45 10.52
C LEU A 203 -13.17 1.06 10.80
N ALA A 204 -13.90 1.75 9.93
CA ALA A 204 -14.14 3.18 10.03
C ALA A 204 -15.64 3.45 10.04
N ALA A 205 -16.03 4.54 10.67
CA ALA A 205 -17.41 4.99 10.70
C ALA A 205 -17.46 6.48 10.42
N VAL A 206 -18.50 6.88 9.68
CA VAL A 206 -18.88 8.27 9.47
C VAL A 206 -19.06 8.97 10.81
N ARG A 207 -18.40 10.12 10.97
CA ARG A 207 -18.53 10.97 12.18
C ARG A 207 -19.06 12.36 11.87
N SER A 208 -19.09 12.77 10.60
CA SER A 208 -19.59 14.07 10.22
C SER A 208 -21.11 14.13 10.21
N GLY A 209 -21.64 15.26 10.68
CA GLY A 209 -22.99 15.75 10.42
C GLY A 209 -22.89 17.16 9.84
N SER A 210 -23.91 17.63 9.12
CA SER A 210 -23.99 19.03 8.68
C SER A 210 -23.96 19.93 9.92
N ALA A 211 -23.04 20.90 9.94
CA ALA A 211 -22.94 21.90 11.00
C ALA A 211 -23.86 23.10 10.73
N THR A 212 -24.55 23.10 9.59
CA THR A 212 -25.48 24.15 9.17
C THR A 212 -26.74 24.04 10.05
N PRO A 213 -27.07 25.05 10.88
CA PRO A 213 -28.32 25.03 11.62
C PRO A 213 -29.48 24.99 10.62
N THR A 214 -30.33 23.96 10.73
CA THR A 214 -31.59 23.94 10.00
C THR A 214 -32.42 25.14 10.45
N PRO A 215 -32.85 26.04 9.54
CA PRO A 215 -33.70 27.17 9.88
C PRO A 215 -35.07 26.72 10.41
#